data_AF-A0A5J5AU92-F1
#
_entry.id   AF-A0A5J5AU92-F1
#
_cell.length_a   1.000
_cell.length_b   1.000
_cell.length_c   1.000
_cell.angle_alpha   90.00
_cell.angle_beta   90.00
_cell.angle_gamma   90.00
#
_symmetry.space_group_name_H-M   'P 1'
#
loop_
_entity.id
_entity.type
_entity.pdbx_description
1 polymer ?
#
loop_
_entity_poly.entity_id
_entity_poly.type
_entity_poly.pdbx_seq_one_letter_code
_entity_poly.pdbx_strand_id
1 'polypeptide(L)'
;MLLGHNDKYSPDSGMQVTIAFNHFGEALVQRMPRCRRGYIHVVNNDFTEWKMYAIGGSANPTINSQGNRYTAPTDPDAKEVTKRVDTNDGEWSDWNWRTDGDVMVNGAFFVPSGVGLSTQYAKASSVEPKSAALVDHLTINAGVLGGPRDDTMGISYPGFSGGGTSTGSSGGDDGNFFGMMFGSGAAPPPPCTTTMFLCLLIILVLYITTNHGALLSLESLLLL
;
A
#
# COMPACT_ATOMS: atom_id res chain seq x y z
N MET A 1 10.17 0.74 13.94
CA MET A 1 10.02 -0.63 13.42
C MET A 1 11.18 -1.00 12.48
N LEU A 2 11.92 -2.08 12.77
CA LEU A 2 13.04 -2.55 11.95
C LEU A 2 12.75 -3.95 11.39
N LEU A 3 12.77 -4.09 10.07
CA LEU A 3 12.54 -5.35 9.36
C LEU A 3 13.86 -5.79 8.71
N GLY A 4 14.49 -6.82 9.27
CA GLY A 4 15.83 -7.26 8.91
C GLY A 4 16.93 -6.53 9.68
N HIS A 5 17.80 -7.29 10.35
CA HIS A 5 18.81 -6.75 11.27
C HIS A 5 20.12 -6.36 10.57
N ASN A 6 20.56 -7.13 9.58
CA ASN A 6 21.88 -7.00 8.96
C ASN A 6 21.76 -7.02 7.42
N ASP A 7 22.39 -6.05 6.76
CA ASP A 7 22.39 -5.91 5.30
C ASP A 7 22.94 -7.15 4.58
N LYS A 8 23.81 -7.93 5.24
CA LYS A 8 24.45 -9.13 4.68
C LYS A 8 23.67 -10.43 4.96
N TYR A 9 22.58 -10.38 5.73
CA TYR A 9 21.82 -11.59 6.08
C TYR A 9 20.90 -11.99 4.92
N SER A 10 21.42 -12.79 4.00
CA SER A 10 20.70 -13.23 2.80
C SER A 10 19.38 -13.97 3.04
N PRO A 11 19.14 -14.69 4.17
CA PRO A 11 17.85 -15.33 4.40
C PRO A 11 16.66 -14.36 4.45
N ASP A 12 16.87 -13.09 4.82
CA ASP A 12 15.80 -12.07 4.82
C ASP A 12 15.32 -11.70 3.41
N SER A 13 15.98 -12.17 2.34
CA SER A 13 15.50 -11.98 0.96
C SER A 13 14.14 -12.62 0.67
N GLY A 14 13.75 -13.63 1.45
CA GLY A 14 12.43 -14.26 1.39
C GLY A 14 11.38 -13.62 2.31
N MET A 15 11.77 -12.64 3.15
CA MET A 15 10.87 -11.98 4.10
C MET A 15 9.74 -11.27 3.35
N GLN A 16 8.50 -11.46 3.82
CA GLN A 16 7.32 -10.77 3.33
C GLN A 16 6.58 -10.19 4.52
N VAL A 17 6.29 -8.89 4.48
CA VAL A 17 5.61 -8.19 5.57
C VAL A 17 4.54 -7.27 5.00
N THR A 18 3.33 -7.36 5.57
CA THR A 18 2.25 -6.41 5.31
C THR A 18 2.08 -5.52 6.53
N ILE A 19 2.16 -4.22 6.32
CA ILE A 19 1.89 -3.18 7.32
C ILE A 19 0.60 -2.50 6.86
N ALA A 20 -0.48 -2.76 7.57
CA ALA A 20 -1.80 -2.28 7.18
C ALA A 20 -2.60 -1.73 8.36
N PHE A 21 -3.39 -0.67 8.08
CA PHE A 21 -4.35 -0.09 9.02
C PHE A 21 -3.73 0.38 10.34
N ASN A 22 -2.45 0.75 10.32
CA ASN A 22 -1.76 1.31 11.47
C ASN A 22 -1.90 2.83 11.49
N HIS A 23 -1.89 3.37 12.70
CA HIS A 23 -1.67 4.78 12.94
C HIS A 23 -0.25 5.00 13.46
N PHE A 24 0.59 5.68 12.68
CA PHE A 24 1.91 6.14 13.07
C PHE A 24 1.82 7.60 13.46
N GLY A 25 1.49 7.84 14.73
CA GLY A 25 1.25 9.16 15.29
C GLY A 25 2.52 9.97 15.58
N GLU A 26 2.32 11.05 16.33
CA GLU A 26 3.33 12.05 16.64
C GLU A 26 4.55 11.49 17.40
N ALA A 27 5.62 12.28 17.43
CA ALA A 27 6.89 12.00 18.11
C ALA A 27 7.70 10.78 17.57
N LEU A 28 7.22 10.09 16.54
CA LEU A 28 7.99 9.06 15.85
C LEU A 28 9.13 9.70 15.06
N VAL A 29 10.36 9.30 15.37
CA VAL A 29 11.54 9.88 14.72
C VAL A 29 11.71 9.34 13.31
N GLN A 30 11.62 8.01 13.15
CA GLN A 30 11.93 7.30 11.91
C GLN A 30 11.52 5.82 11.95
N ARG A 31 11.69 5.14 10.82
CA ARG A 31 11.61 3.67 10.67
C ARG A 31 10.19 3.14 10.82
N MET A 32 9.29 3.61 9.99
CA MET A 32 7.90 3.17 9.89
C MET A 32 7.60 2.63 8.47
N PRO A 33 8.24 1.54 8.01
CA PRO A 33 9.36 0.78 8.59
C PRO A 33 10.75 1.29 8.16
N ARG A 34 11.82 0.73 8.75
CA ARG A 34 13.11 0.58 8.06
C ARG A 34 13.30 -0.87 7.64
N CYS A 35 13.47 -1.10 6.35
CA CYS A 35 13.54 -2.44 5.75
C CYS A 35 14.94 -2.80 5.26
N ARG A 36 15.27 -4.08 5.35
CA ARG A 36 16.43 -4.69 4.69
C ARG A 36 16.01 -5.94 3.95
N ARG A 37 16.28 -5.98 2.65
CA ARG A 37 15.85 -7.07 1.76
C ARG A 37 14.32 -7.28 1.85
N GLY A 38 13.85 -8.40 1.30
CA GLY A 38 12.44 -8.81 1.39
C GLY A 38 11.47 -7.92 0.61
N TYR A 39 10.18 -8.19 0.83
CA TYR A 39 9.04 -7.57 0.14
C TYR A 39 8.09 -7.00 1.18
N ILE A 40 7.82 -5.70 1.09
CA ILE A 40 7.04 -5.00 2.10
C ILE A 40 5.87 -4.30 1.43
N HIS A 41 4.67 -4.66 1.86
CA HIS A 41 3.43 -4.00 1.48
C HIS A 41 3.03 -3.02 2.59
N VAL A 42 3.12 -1.72 2.32
CA VAL A 42 2.66 -0.66 3.21
C VAL A 42 1.33 -0.15 2.67
N VAL A 43 0.22 -0.50 3.30
CA VAL A 43 -1.12 -0.26 2.73
C VAL A 43 -2.10 0.36 3.72
N ASN A 44 -2.77 1.44 3.32
CA ASN A 44 -3.81 2.10 4.12
C ASN A 44 -3.42 2.39 5.59
N ASN A 45 -2.21 2.90 5.80
CA ASN A 45 -1.76 3.42 7.10
C ASN A 45 -1.85 4.95 7.12
N ASP A 46 -1.96 5.50 8.32
CA ASP A 46 -1.91 6.94 8.59
C ASP A 46 -0.54 7.29 9.18
N PHE A 47 0.20 8.18 8.54
CA PHE A 47 1.51 8.64 8.98
C PHE A 47 1.47 10.13 9.31
N THR A 48 1.81 10.47 10.54
CA THR A 48 1.74 11.84 11.05
C THR A 48 3.07 12.27 11.65
N GLU A 49 3.62 13.39 11.16
CA GLU A 49 4.73 14.14 11.78
C GLU A 49 5.99 13.33 12.15
N TRP A 50 6.58 12.63 11.18
CA TRP A 50 7.89 12.01 11.37
C TRP A 50 9.00 13.08 11.52
N LYS A 51 10.06 12.80 12.28
CA LYS A 51 11.17 13.76 12.45
C LYS A 51 12.30 13.64 11.43
N MET A 52 12.48 12.46 10.82
CA MET A 52 13.59 12.24 9.87
C MET A 52 13.14 11.59 8.56
N TYR A 53 12.33 10.53 8.62
CA TYR A 53 11.67 9.90 7.47
C TYR A 53 10.59 8.95 7.97
N ALA A 54 9.56 8.71 7.16
CA ALA A 54 8.58 7.67 7.47
C ALA A 54 9.15 6.29 7.09
N ILE A 55 9.38 6.06 5.80
CA ILE A 55 9.80 4.78 5.24
C ILE A 55 11.27 4.84 4.86
N GLY A 56 12.04 3.83 5.24
CA GLY A 56 13.43 3.76 4.81
C GLY A 56 13.93 2.36 4.60
N GLY A 57 15.17 2.24 4.14
CA GLY A 57 15.76 0.94 3.94
C GLY A 57 17.21 0.97 3.47
N SER A 58 17.82 -0.21 3.55
CA SER A 58 19.16 -0.52 3.05
C SER A 58 19.16 -1.94 2.49
N ALA A 59 20.16 -2.32 1.68
CA ALA A 59 20.28 -3.66 1.10
C ALA A 59 19.08 -4.12 0.23
N ASN A 60 18.59 -3.23 -0.64
CA ASN A 60 17.63 -3.53 -1.71
C ASN A 60 16.32 -4.22 -1.27
N PRO A 61 15.53 -3.63 -0.35
CA PRO A 61 14.16 -4.08 -0.09
C PRO A 61 13.23 -3.65 -1.24
N THR A 62 12.21 -4.47 -1.52
CA THR A 62 11.09 -4.06 -2.37
C THR A 62 9.99 -3.46 -1.50
N ILE A 63 9.61 -2.21 -1.76
CA ILE A 63 8.60 -1.48 -0.98
C ILE A 63 7.46 -1.07 -1.91
N ASN A 64 6.28 -1.57 -1.58
CA ASN A 64 5.03 -1.22 -2.23
C ASN A 64 4.16 -0.39 -1.28
N SER A 65 4.13 0.92 -1.47
CA SER A 65 3.25 1.82 -0.72
C SER A 65 1.96 2.06 -1.50
N GLN A 66 0.80 1.72 -0.90
CA GLN A 66 -0.51 1.92 -1.54
C GLN A 66 -1.58 2.48 -0.61
N GLY A 67 -2.31 3.51 -1.05
CA GLY A 67 -3.48 4.03 -0.35
C GLY A 67 -3.23 4.57 1.07
N ASN A 68 -1.99 4.91 1.43
CA ASN A 68 -1.63 5.51 2.71
C ASN A 68 -1.85 7.02 2.71
N ARG A 69 -1.88 7.63 3.90
CA ARG A 69 -1.83 9.08 4.08
C ARG A 69 -0.50 9.45 4.75
N TYR A 70 0.24 10.38 4.15
CA TYR A 70 1.49 10.91 4.68
C TYR A 70 1.36 12.40 4.98
N THR A 71 1.23 12.75 6.26
CA THR A 71 1.20 14.13 6.73
C THR A 71 2.58 14.51 7.24
N ALA A 72 3.34 15.25 6.42
CA ALA A 72 4.68 15.69 6.79
C ALA A 72 4.64 16.69 7.97
N PRO A 73 5.69 16.72 8.82
CA PRO A 73 5.85 17.73 9.87
C PRO A 73 5.98 19.14 9.28
N THR A 74 5.91 20.18 10.12
CA THR A 74 6.14 21.57 9.69
C THR A 74 7.56 21.85 9.20
N ASP A 75 8.53 21.09 9.70
CA ASP A 75 9.95 21.21 9.33
C ASP A 75 10.14 21.01 7.80
N PRO A 76 10.70 22.00 7.08
CA PRO A 76 10.95 21.90 5.65
C PRO A 76 11.98 20.82 5.28
N ASP A 77 12.85 20.43 6.19
CA ASP A 77 13.89 19.42 5.94
C ASP A 77 13.36 17.98 6.10
N ALA A 78 12.12 17.81 6.57
CA ALA A 78 11.51 16.52 6.85
C ALA A 78 10.27 16.24 5.97
N LYS A 79 10.29 16.70 4.70
CA LYS A 79 9.19 16.49 3.74
C LYS A 79 9.26 15.19 2.96
N GLU A 80 10.46 14.62 2.77
CA GLU A 80 10.59 13.35 2.07
C GLU A 80 10.10 12.19 2.96
N VAL A 81 9.15 11.42 2.45
CA VAL A 81 8.62 10.21 3.11
C VAL A 81 9.69 9.12 3.17
N THR A 82 10.50 9.02 2.11
CA THR A 82 11.47 7.96 1.87
C THR A 82 12.87 8.32 2.34
N LYS A 83 13.64 7.34 2.82
CA LYS A 83 15.09 7.50 3.02
C LYS A 83 15.88 6.23 2.72
N ARG A 84 16.82 6.33 1.78
CA ARG A 84 17.83 5.30 1.52
C ARG A 84 18.96 5.48 2.53
N VAL A 85 19.23 4.46 3.32
CA VAL A 85 20.15 4.54 4.47
C VAL A 85 21.46 3.84 4.11
N ASP A 86 22.59 4.41 4.54
CA ASP A 86 23.92 3.79 4.42
C ASP A 86 24.30 3.41 2.98
N THR A 87 23.86 4.17 1.97
CA THR A 87 24.01 3.86 0.54
C THR A 87 24.41 5.12 -0.23
N ASN A 88 25.34 5.02 -1.17
CA ASN A 88 25.75 6.14 -2.02
C ASN A 88 24.68 6.47 -3.06
N ASP A 89 24.64 7.73 -3.50
CA ASP A 89 23.76 8.17 -4.58
C ASP A 89 24.04 7.38 -5.86
N GLY A 90 23.02 6.69 -6.37
CA GLY A 90 23.10 5.85 -7.58
C GLY A 90 23.03 4.34 -7.33
N GLU A 91 23.48 3.83 -6.18
CA GLU A 91 23.41 2.38 -5.87
C GLU A 91 21.98 1.89 -5.61
N TRP A 92 21.08 2.81 -5.31
CA TRP A 92 19.68 2.53 -4.98
C TRP A 92 18.71 2.76 -6.14
N SER A 93 19.15 3.25 -7.30
CA SER A 93 18.27 3.56 -8.43
C SER A 93 17.44 2.36 -8.88
N ASP A 94 18.01 1.16 -8.73
CA ASP A 94 17.42 -0.10 -9.17
C ASP A 94 16.53 -0.73 -8.10
N TRP A 95 16.45 -0.15 -6.90
CA TRP A 95 15.62 -0.67 -5.81
C TRP A 95 14.15 -0.36 -6.08
N ASN A 96 13.28 -1.36 -5.97
CA ASN A 96 11.87 -1.26 -6.33
C ASN A 96 11.04 -0.62 -5.22
N TRP A 97 10.94 0.71 -5.24
CA TRP A 97 10.14 1.49 -4.29
C TRP A 97 9.08 2.25 -5.06
N ARG A 98 7.81 1.95 -4.81
CA ARG A 98 6.69 2.64 -5.45
C ARG A 98 5.69 3.19 -4.45
N THR A 99 4.97 4.20 -4.91
CA THR A 99 3.79 4.80 -4.29
C THR A 99 2.64 4.71 -5.30
N ASP A 100 1.45 4.35 -4.85
CA ASP A 100 0.25 4.21 -5.70
C ASP A 100 -1.03 4.53 -4.90
N GLY A 101 -1.77 5.56 -5.31
CA GLY A 101 -2.98 5.99 -4.59
C GLY A 101 -2.74 6.56 -3.19
N ASP A 102 -1.48 6.81 -2.79
CA ASP A 102 -1.14 7.48 -1.53
C ASP A 102 -1.48 8.98 -1.60
N VAL A 103 -1.85 9.56 -0.46
CA VAL A 103 -2.10 11.01 -0.31
C VAL A 103 -0.96 11.65 0.45
N MET A 104 -0.38 12.69 -0.14
CA MET A 104 0.70 13.48 0.43
C MET A 104 0.15 14.81 0.95
N VAL A 105 0.35 15.09 2.23
CA VAL A 105 -0.17 16.28 2.92
C VAL A 105 0.98 17.11 3.47
N ASN A 106 0.78 18.44 3.54
CA ASN A 106 1.76 19.39 4.08
C ASN A 106 3.11 19.37 3.35
N GLY A 107 3.09 19.19 2.03
CA GLY A 107 4.30 19.16 1.20
C GLY A 107 5.09 17.85 1.30
N ALA A 108 4.52 16.81 1.90
CA ALA A 108 5.10 15.47 1.82
C ALA A 108 5.34 15.07 0.36
N PHE A 109 6.39 14.29 0.12
CA PHE A 109 6.59 13.65 -1.17
C PHE A 109 7.30 12.32 -1.02
N PHE A 110 7.03 11.41 -1.96
CA PHE A 110 7.66 10.11 -2.05
C PHE A 110 8.54 10.10 -3.29
N VAL A 111 9.80 9.67 -3.14
CA VAL A 111 10.70 9.52 -4.29
C VAL A 111 10.70 8.05 -4.69
N PRO A 112 10.05 7.66 -5.81
CA PRO A 112 10.04 6.28 -6.28
C PRO A 112 11.38 5.89 -6.93
N SER A 113 11.63 4.59 -7.06
CA SER A 113 12.80 4.04 -7.73
C SER A 113 12.53 2.64 -8.31
N GLY A 114 13.45 2.15 -9.12
CA GLY A 114 13.37 0.86 -9.76
C GLY A 114 12.57 0.86 -11.07
N VAL A 115 12.59 -0.29 -11.73
CA VAL A 115 12.04 -0.51 -13.07
C VAL A 115 10.52 -0.76 -13.09
N GLY A 116 9.86 -0.69 -11.93
CA GLY A 116 8.41 -0.87 -11.86
C GLY A 116 7.93 -2.31 -12.15
N LEU A 117 8.78 -3.33 -11.96
CA LEU A 117 8.45 -4.72 -12.29
C LEU A 117 7.26 -5.23 -11.46
N SER A 118 6.12 -5.43 -12.12
CA SER A 118 4.87 -5.89 -11.52
C SER A 118 5.00 -7.22 -10.77
N THR A 119 5.89 -8.12 -11.22
CA THR A 119 6.10 -9.44 -10.62
C THR A 119 6.73 -9.40 -9.23
N GLN A 120 7.59 -8.42 -8.94
CA GLN A 120 8.15 -8.26 -7.58
C GLN A 120 7.11 -7.66 -6.64
N TYR A 121 6.32 -6.71 -7.14
CA TYR A 121 5.25 -6.13 -6.36
C TYR A 121 4.12 -7.12 -6.05
N ALA A 122 3.92 -8.16 -6.87
CA ALA A 122 2.99 -9.25 -6.53
C ALA A 122 3.36 -9.95 -5.21
N LYS A 123 4.66 -10.05 -4.87
CA LYS A 123 5.12 -10.55 -3.56
C LYS A 123 5.04 -9.50 -2.45
N ALA A 124 4.99 -8.23 -2.82
CA ALA A 124 4.79 -7.08 -1.94
C ALA A 124 3.34 -6.58 -1.98
N SER A 125 2.38 -7.47 -2.26
CA SER A 125 0.94 -7.17 -2.27
C SER A 125 0.22 -8.32 -1.59
N SER A 126 -0.59 -7.99 -0.59
CA SER A 126 -1.31 -8.99 0.21
C SER A 126 -2.79 -8.66 0.41
N VAL A 127 -3.15 -7.39 0.36
CA VAL A 127 -4.51 -6.89 0.59
C VAL A 127 -4.80 -5.87 -0.51
N GLU A 128 -6.05 -5.79 -0.97
CA GLU A 128 -6.44 -4.78 -1.93
C GLU A 128 -6.41 -3.38 -1.28
N PRO A 129 -5.70 -2.41 -1.85
CA PRO A 129 -5.66 -1.05 -1.30
C PRO A 129 -7.01 -0.37 -1.45
N LYS A 130 -7.49 0.25 -0.38
CA LYS A 130 -8.62 1.18 -0.42
C LYS A 130 -8.14 2.60 -0.70
N SER A 131 -9.06 3.50 -1.06
CA SER A 131 -8.73 4.92 -1.26
C SER A 131 -8.10 5.51 0.01
N ALA A 132 -7.02 6.27 -0.15
CA ALA A 132 -6.39 7.00 0.94
C ALA A 132 -7.34 8.01 1.64
N ALA A 133 -8.43 8.41 0.98
CA ALA A 133 -9.47 9.23 1.60
C ALA A 133 -10.21 8.52 2.76
N LEU A 134 -10.14 7.20 2.83
CA LEU A 134 -10.76 6.41 3.89
C LEU A 134 -9.80 6.08 5.04
N VAL A 135 -8.54 6.52 4.98
CA VAL A 135 -7.50 6.15 5.97
C VAL A 135 -7.90 6.54 7.40
N ASP A 136 -8.49 7.72 7.59
CA ASP A 136 -8.95 8.18 8.91
C ASP A 136 -9.99 7.20 9.50
N HIS A 137 -10.91 6.69 8.68
CA HIS A 137 -11.90 5.69 9.11
C HIS A 137 -11.28 4.30 9.28
N LEU A 138 -10.37 3.90 8.40
CA LEU A 138 -9.69 2.60 8.45
C LEU A 138 -8.80 2.46 9.69
N THR A 139 -8.28 3.56 10.22
CA THR A 139 -7.33 3.61 11.32
C THR A 139 -7.90 4.17 12.62
N ILE A 140 -9.22 4.43 12.69
CA ILE A 140 -9.88 5.01 13.88
C ILE A 140 -9.78 4.12 15.13
N ASN A 141 -9.78 2.79 14.91
CA ASN A 141 -9.66 1.78 15.96
C ASN A 141 -8.23 1.23 16.09
N ALA A 142 -7.22 1.93 15.54
CA ALA A 142 -5.83 1.54 15.72
C ALA A 142 -5.45 1.63 17.20
N GLY A 143 -4.80 0.59 17.73
CA GLY A 143 -4.42 0.49 19.14
C GLY A 143 -5.17 -0.63 19.88
N VAL A 144 -5.34 -0.46 21.19
CA VAL A 144 -6.03 -1.46 22.03
C VAL A 144 -7.53 -1.40 21.79
N LEU A 145 -8.18 -2.56 21.74
CA LEU A 145 -9.62 -2.66 21.56
C LEU A 145 -10.39 -1.88 22.65
N GLY A 146 -11.33 -1.04 22.23
CA GLY A 146 -12.18 -0.25 23.11
C GLY A 146 -11.53 1.02 23.69
N GLY A 147 -10.26 1.30 23.36
CA GLY A 147 -9.61 2.56 23.70
C GLY A 147 -9.81 3.63 22.62
N PRO A 148 -9.93 4.92 22.97
CA PRO A 148 -9.90 6.01 21.99
C PRO A 148 -8.50 6.15 21.39
N ARG A 149 -8.41 6.71 20.18
CA ARG A 149 -7.14 7.06 19.52
C ARG A 149 -6.57 8.34 20.16
N ASP A 150 -5.32 8.28 20.64
CA ASP A 150 -4.68 9.31 21.47
C ASP A 150 -4.52 10.68 20.78
N ASP A 151 -4.49 10.74 19.44
CA ASP A 151 -4.27 11.99 18.68
C ASP A 151 -5.55 12.84 18.53
N THR A 152 -6.66 12.43 19.14
CA THR A 152 -7.93 13.19 19.08
C THR A 152 -7.91 14.32 20.11
N MET A 153 -7.10 15.35 19.86
CA MET A 153 -7.41 16.68 20.37
C MET A 153 -8.70 17.17 19.71
N GLY A 154 -9.84 16.81 20.30
CA GLY A 154 -11.13 17.50 20.17
C GLY A 154 -11.55 18.00 18.79
N ILE A 155 -11.76 17.10 17.81
CA ILE A 155 -12.69 17.39 16.72
C ILE A 155 -13.99 16.67 17.04
N SER A 156 -14.82 17.33 17.85
CA SER A 156 -16.24 17.03 17.93
C SER A 156 -16.85 17.34 16.56
N TYR A 157 -17.18 16.29 15.79
CA TYR A 157 -18.14 16.44 14.70
C TYR A 157 -19.41 17.08 15.26
N PRO A 158 -19.92 18.18 14.69
CA PRO A 158 -21.17 18.78 15.14
C PRO A 158 -22.30 17.84 14.71
N GLY A 159 -22.62 16.88 15.57
CA GLY A 159 -23.61 15.84 15.30
C GLY A 159 -23.68 14.72 16.33
N PHE A 160 -22.68 14.56 17.20
CA PHE A 160 -22.72 13.53 18.24
C PHE A 160 -22.57 14.12 19.64
N SER A 161 -23.70 14.54 20.22
CA SER A 161 -23.85 14.79 21.66
C SER A 161 -24.12 13.46 22.36
N GLY A 162 -23.06 12.78 22.78
CA GLY A 162 -23.11 11.58 23.63
C GLY A 162 -22.11 11.73 24.77
N GLY A 163 -22.55 12.33 25.87
CA GLY A 163 -21.75 12.48 27.08
C GLY A 163 -21.36 11.12 27.65
N GLY A 164 -20.12 11.00 28.10
CA GLY A 164 -19.61 9.79 28.73
C GLY A 164 -20.38 9.45 30.01
N THR A 165 -20.78 8.19 30.12
CA THR A 165 -21.00 7.53 31.42
C THR A 165 -20.71 6.04 31.24
N SER A 166 -19.75 5.56 32.02
CA SER A 166 -19.43 4.14 32.18
C SER A 166 -20.54 3.44 32.96
N THR A 167 -21.30 2.55 32.31
CA THR A 167 -22.09 1.50 32.98
C THR A 167 -22.34 0.35 31.99
N GLY A 168 -22.20 -0.88 32.47
CA GLY A 168 -22.32 -2.09 31.67
C GLY A 168 -23.76 -2.49 31.31
N SER A 169 -23.79 -3.59 30.56
CA SER A 169 -24.94 -4.45 30.21
C SER A 169 -25.85 -4.06 29.02
N SER A 170 -25.74 -4.91 28.00
CA SER A 170 -26.84 -5.62 27.33
C SER A 170 -27.70 -4.86 26.31
N GLY A 171 -27.49 -5.22 25.03
CA GLY A 171 -28.54 -5.47 24.04
C GLY A 171 -28.95 -4.29 23.16
N GLY A 172 -28.96 -4.54 21.84
CA GLY A 172 -29.64 -3.68 20.87
C GLY A 172 -28.83 -3.38 19.62
N ASP A 173 -29.00 -4.26 18.64
CA ASP A 173 -28.77 -4.11 17.20
C ASP A 173 -28.79 -2.67 16.64
N ASP A 174 -27.65 -2.19 16.12
CA ASP A 174 -27.53 -1.52 14.82
C ASP A 174 -26.06 -1.26 14.40
N GLY A 175 -25.72 -1.67 13.17
CA GLY A 175 -24.51 -1.19 12.48
C GLY A 175 -23.62 -2.29 11.92
N ASN A 176 -24.09 -2.98 10.87
CA ASN A 176 -23.31 -3.86 10.00
C ASN A 176 -22.20 -3.14 9.19
N PHE A 177 -21.53 -2.13 9.75
CA PHE A 177 -20.51 -1.35 9.06
C PHE A 177 -19.28 -2.20 8.71
N PHE A 178 -18.83 -3.03 9.65
CA PHE A 178 -17.72 -3.96 9.41
C PHE A 178 -18.07 -5.03 8.36
N GLY A 179 -19.34 -5.46 8.31
CA GLY A 179 -19.84 -6.39 7.30
C GLY A 179 -19.89 -5.80 5.89
N MET A 180 -20.11 -4.48 5.74
CA MET A 180 -20.03 -3.80 4.45
C MET A 180 -18.58 -3.53 4.01
N MET A 181 -17.66 -3.37 4.96
CA MET A 181 -16.25 -3.07 4.69
C MET A 181 -15.39 -4.31 4.41
N PHE A 182 -15.71 -5.45 5.04
CA PHE A 182 -14.97 -6.73 4.95
C PHE A 182 -15.83 -7.92 4.48
N GLY A 183 -17.08 -7.68 4.08
CA GLY A 183 -18.00 -8.70 3.57
C GLY A 183 -17.54 -9.28 2.25
N SER A 184 -16.63 -10.25 2.32
CA SER A 184 -16.22 -11.09 1.20
C SER A 184 -17.34 -12.08 0.89
N GLY A 185 -18.31 -11.62 0.10
CA GLY A 185 -19.39 -12.44 -0.47
C GLY A 185 -19.55 -12.25 -1.98
N ALA A 186 -18.61 -11.56 -2.63
CA ALA A 186 -18.61 -11.45 -4.09
C ALA A 186 -17.98 -12.72 -4.68
N ALA A 187 -18.78 -13.45 -5.47
CA ALA A 187 -18.26 -14.52 -6.31
C ALA A 187 -17.07 -14.00 -7.12
N PRO A 188 -16.02 -14.83 -7.35
CA PRO A 188 -14.85 -14.40 -8.12
C PRO A 188 -15.33 -13.81 -9.45
N PRO A 189 -14.79 -12.65 -9.89
CA PRO A 189 -15.13 -12.12 -11.19
C PRO A 189 -14.87 -13.21 -12.23
N PRO A 190 -15.77 -13.42 -13.19
CA PRO A 190 -15.53 -14.40 -14.24
C PRO A 190 -14.18 -14.06 -14.88
N PRO A 191 -13.32 -15.07 -15.17
CA PRO A 191 -12.09 -14.80 -15.87
C PRO A 191 -12.43 -13.97 -17.11
N CYS A 192 -11.74 -12.85 -17.31
CA CYS A 192 -11.85 -12.06 -18.53
C CYS A 192 -11.40 -12.95 -19.70
N THR A 193 -12.30 -13.77 -20.22
CA THR A 193 -12.06 -14.70 -21.31
C THR A 193 -11.75 -13.94 -22.59
N THR A 194 -12.19 -12.69 -22.69
CA THR A 194 -11.93 -11.80 -23.83
C THR A 194 -10.45 -11.42 -23.99
N THR A 195 -9.71 -11.20 -22.90
CA THR A 195 -8.27 -10.87 -22.99
C THR A 195 -7.41 -12.11 -23.27
N MET A 196 -7.75 -13.25 -22.66
CA MET A 196 -7.08 -14.53 -22.96
C MET A 196 -7.30 -14.97 -24.40
N PHE A 197 -8.52 -14.79 -24.93
CA PHE A 197 -8.86 -15.13 -26.31
C PHE A 197 -8.10 -14.24 -27.31
N LEU A 198 -8.01 -12.93 -27.04
CA LEU A 198 -7.26 -12.01 -27.88
C LEU A 198 -5.75 -12.34 -27.88
N CYS A 199 -5.17 -12.67 -26.73
CA CYS A 199 -3.77 -13.09 -26.66
C CYS A 199 -3.51 -14.40 -27.41
N LEU A 200 -4.38 -15.39 -27.28
CA LEU A 200 -4.28 -16.65 -28.01
C LEU A 200 -4.44 -16.45 -29.52
N LEU A 201 -5.36 -15.58 -29.94
CA LEU A 201 -5.55 -15.21 -31.36
C LEU A 201 -4.29 -14.55 -31.93
N ILE A 202 -3.69 -13.60 -31.21
CA ILE A 202 -2.45 -12.92 -31.62
C ILE A 202 -1.30 -13.91 -31.75
N ILE A 203 -1.14 -14.82 -30.78
CA ILE A 203 -0.09 -15.86 -30.80
C ILE A 203 -0.31 -16.81 -31.99
N LEU A 204 -1.56 -17.21 -32.27
CA LEU A 204 -1.90 -18.08 -33.39
C LEU A 204 -1.60 -17.40 -34.74
N VAL A 205 -1.96 -16.12 -34.88
CA VAL A 205 -1.66 -15.33 -36.09
C VAL A 205 -0.15 -15.18 -36.29
N LEU A 206 0.61 -14.90 -35.23
CA LEU A 206 2.08 -14.84 -35.28
C LEU A 206 2.71 -16.19 -35.63
N TYR A 207 2.17 -17.29 -35.10
CA TYR A 207 2.65 -18.64 -35.39
C TYR A 207 2.43 -19.03 -36.86
N ILE A 208 1.24 -18.74 -37.40
CA ILE A 208 0.88 -19.05 -38.80
C ILE A 208 1.71 -18.18 -39.77
N THR A 209 1.84 -16.89 -39.49
CA THR A 209 2.63 -15.97 -40.34
C THR A 209 4.11 -16.34 -40.37
N THR A 210 4.67 -16.76 -39.23
CA THR A 210 6.09 -17.12 -39.12
C THR A 210 6.41 -18.47 -39.77
N ASN A 211 5.51 -19.46 -39.64
CA ASN A 211 5.79 -20.81 -40.14
C ASN A 211 5.30 -21.06 -41.57
N HIS A 212 4.29 -20.33 -42.04
CA HIS A 212 3.61 -20.63 -43.32
C HIS A 212 3.58 -19.45 -44.31
N GLY A 213 4.18 -18.31 -43.97
CA GLY A 213 4.41 -17.20 -44.91
C GLY A 213 3.14 -16.59 -45.53
N ALA A 214 1.97 -16.78 -44.92
CA ALA A 214 0.69 -16.33 -45.48
C ALA A 214 0.27 -14.96 -44.94
N LEU A 215 0.13 -13.99 -45.85
CA LEU A 215 -0.52 -12.68 -45.62
C LEU A 215 -2.04 -12.90 -45.42
N LEU A 216 -2.53 -12.77 -44.19
CA LEU A 216 -3.97 -12.70 -43.92
C LEU A 216 -4.43 -11.24 -44.03
N SER A 217 -5.30 -10.96 -45.01
CA SER A 217 -5.91 -9.64 -45.22
C SER A 217 -6.93 -9.34 -44.11
N LEU A 218 -6.96 -8.07 -43.70
CA LEU A 218 -7.60 -7.54 -42.49
C LEU A 218 -9.15 -7.46 -42.52
N GLU A 219 -9.84 -8.16 -43.43
CA GLU A 219 -11.28 -7.91 -43.67
C GLU A 219 -12.27 -8.76 -42.85
N SER A 220 -11.81 -9.74 -42.05
CA SER A 220 -12.75 -10.67 -41.37
C SER A 220 -13.05 -10.35 -39.89
N LEU A 221 -12.45 -9.31 -39.29
CA LEU A 221 -12.54 -9.09 -37.83
C LEU A 221 -13.67 -8.13 -37.37
N LEU A 222 -14.61 -7.77 -38.26
CA LEU A 222 -15.65 -6.76 -37.96
C LEU A 222 -17.08 -7.32 -37.81
N LEU A 223 -17.22 -8.64 -37.62
CA LEU A 223 -18.51 -9.29 -37.40
C LEU A 223 -18.41 -10.35 -36.28
N LEU A 224 -18.17 -9.89 -35.05
CA LEU A 224 -18.63 -10.53 -33.81
C LEU A 224 -18.52 -9.59 -32.61
#